data_AF-A0A7Y9SXX5-F1
#
_entry.id   AF-A0A7Y9SXX5-F1
#
_cell.length_a   1.000
_cell.length_b   1.000
_cell.length_c   1.000
_cell.angle_alpha   90.00
_cell.angle_beta   90.00
_cell.angle_gamma   90.00
#
_symmetry.space_group_name_H-M   'P 1'
#
loop_
_entity.id
_entity.type
_entity.pdbx_description
1 polymer ?
#
loop_
_entity_poly.entity_id
_entity_poly.type
_entity_poly.pdbx_seq_one_letter_code
_entity_poly.pdbx_strand_id
1 'polypeptide(L)'
;MKPLFPTLLLSLLPLGVSAATPPSHAQIEASIMAMIEAEKKPAASAQDLVLQSMFTPRGFEHGPCFASTTVTGAYECLVGMEIGLKNRYRMLRFVPQGMGWAMQRADVDAPVPPRERVRELLVEQLDHRAAAIDDAAAREELRAFQQGLQILAIEDCELRSTEAAEIRCDVTAGDGTERGTDPQTYVFDAQGKWQNAAAEDRR
;
A
#
# COMPACT_ATOMS: atom_id res chain seq x y z
N MET A 1 65.78 29.02 -5.33
CA MET A 1 65.04 27.98 -6.06
C MET A 1 63.61 27.93 -5.50
N LYS A 2 62.61 28.17 -6.36
CA LYS A 2 61.18 28.22 -6.00
C LYS A 2 60.52 26.94 -6.54
N PRO A 3 59.79 26.15 -5.73
CA PRO A 3 58.84 25.20 -6.31
C PRO A 3 57.45 25.85 -6.38
N LEU A 4 56.88 25.82 -7.59
CA LEU A 4 55.46 26.01 -7.88
C LEU A 4 54.71 24.75 -7.47
N PHE A 5 53.68 24.88 -6.63
CA PHE A 5 52.69 23.82 -6.41
C PHE A 5 51.40 24.17 -7.17
N PRO A 6 50.90 23.30 -8.05
CA PRO A 6 49.64 23.51 -8.74
C PRO A 6 48.49 23.12 -7.80
N THR A 7 47.53 24.03 -7.64
CA THR A 7 46.30 23.79 -6.89
C THR A 7 45.38 22.91 -7.74
N LEU A 8 45.32 21.61 -7.42
CA LEU A 8 44.32 20.68 -7.95
C LEU A 8 42.96 20.97 -7.29
N LEU A 9 42.08 21.65 -8.01
CA LEU A 9 40.66 21.74 -7.66
C LEU A 9 40.03 20.35 -7.82
N LEU A 10 39.81 19.67 -6.70
CA LEU A 10 38.92 18.51 -6.62
C LEU A 10 37.47 19.02 -6.74
N SER A 11 36.89 18.86 -7.93
CA SER A 11 35.45 19.01 -8.14
C SER A 11 34.71 17.87 -7.44
N LEU A 12 34.15 18.17 -6.26
CA LEU A 12 33.21 17.33 -5.53
C LEU A 12 31.92 17.21 -6.36
N LEU A 13 31.75 16.11 -7.08
CA LEU A 13 30.45 15.70 -7.61
C LEU A 13 29.53 15.38 -6.42
N PRO A 14 28.33 15.97 -6.34
CA PRO A 14 27.37 15.58 -5.32
C PRO A 14 27.00 14.12 -5.58
N LEU A 15 27.38 13.24 -4.66
CA LEU A 15 26.82 11.90 -4.55
C LEU A 15 25.33 12.07 -4.27
N GLY A 16 24.53 12.05 -5.34
CA GLY A 16 23.09 11.94 -5.23
C GLY A 16 22.81 10.67 -4.44
N VAL A 17 22.21 10.82 -3.27
CA VAL A 17 21.65 9.71 -2.52
C VAL A 17 20.56 9.14 -3.41
N SER A 18 20.87 8.07 -4.12
CA SER A 18 19.88 7.36 -4.92
C SER A 18 18.88 6.79 -3.94
N ALA A 19 17.68 7.37 -3.88
CA ALA A 19 16.58 6.77 -3.13
C ALA A 19 16.45 5.33 -3.65
N ALA A 20 16.59 4.35 -2.76
CA ALA A 20 16.43 2.95 -3.13
C ALA A 20 15.07 2.82 -3.80
N THR A 21 15.02 2.34 -5.04
CA THR A 21 13.76 2.05 -5.73
C THR A 21 13.06 0.87 -5.05
N PRO A 22 11.73 0.76 -5.10
CA PRO A 22 11.05 -0.41 -4.56
C PRO A 22 11.57 -1.72 -5.20
N PRO A 23 11.47 -2.87 -4.51
CA PRO A 23 11.82 -4.16 -5.09
C PRO A 23 10.95 -4.42 -6.33
N SER A 24 11.57 -4.96 -7.38
CA SER A 24 10.83 -5.45 -8.55
C SER A 24 9.99 -6.68 -8.18
N HIS A 25 8.96 -6.99 -8.97
CA HIS A 25 8.11 -8.16 -8.77
C HIS A 25 8.95 -9.46 -8.66
N ALA A 26 9.92 -9.66 -9.54
CA ALA A 26 10.82 -10.82 -9.48
C ALA A 26 11.63 -10.88 -8.16
N GLN A 27 12.04 -9.74 -7.60
CA GLN A 27 12.73 -9.67 -6.32
C GLN A 27 11.78 -9.96 -5.14
N ILE A 28 10.52 -9.52 -5.21
CA ILE A 28 9.48 -9.83 -4.24
C ILE A 28 9.26 -11.35 -4.19
N GLU A 29 8.97 -11.96 -5.34
CA GLU A 29 8.74 -13.41 -5.46
C GLU A 29 9.93 -14.21 -4.93
N ALA A 30 11.15 -13.88 -5.37
CA ALA A 30 12.36 -14.56 -4.93
C ALA A 30 12.59 -14.44 -3.42
N SER A 31 12.34 -13.26 -2.83
CA SER A 31 12.49 -13.04 -1.40
C SER A 31 11.47 -13.83 -0.57
N ILE A 32 10.22 -13.92 -1.04
CA ILE A 32 9.18 -14.71 -0.40
C ILE A 32 9.53 -16.20 -0.46
N MET A 33 9.92 -16.69 -1.64
CA MET A 33 10.29 -18.10 -1.82
C MET A 33 11.53 -18.48 -1.01
N ALA A 34 12.53 -17.58 -0.91
CA ALA A 34 13.70 -17.78 -0.06
C ALA A 34 13.31 -17.86 1.42
N MET A 35 12.38 -17.02 1.89
CA MET A 35 11.87 -17.09 3.27
C MET A 35 11.15 -18.42 3.53
N ILE A 36 10.29 -18.85 2.61
CA ILE A 36 9.57 -20.13 2.74
C ILE A 36 10.54 -21.30 2.82
N GLU A 37 11.56 -21.34 1.96
CA GLU A 37 12.56 -22.41 1.99
C GLU A 37 13.40 -22.36 3.27
N ALA A 38 13.76 -21.18 3.76
CA ALA A 38 14.48 -21.02 5.03
C ALA A 38 13.67 -21.53 6.24
N GLU A 39 12.34 -21.49 6.17
CA GLU A 39 11.43 -21.93 7.23
C GLU A 39 10.94 -23.36 7.07
N LYS A 40 11.23 -23.97 5.94
CA LYS A 40 10.79 -25.31 5.62
C LYS A 40 11.41 -26.29 6.60
N LYS A 41 10.55 -26.96 7.37
CA LYS A 41 10.98 -28.07 8.21
C LYS A 41 11.29 -29.29 7.32
N PRO A 42 12.31 -30.09 7.64
CA PRO A 42 12.53 -31.36 6.96
C PRO A 42 11.26 -32.23 7.02
N ALA A 43 10.82 -32.74 5.87
CA ALA A 43 9.66 -33.63 5.82
C ALA A 43 10.01 -34.99 6.43
N ALA A 44 9.20 -35.47 7.37
CA ALA A 44 9.38 -36.78 7.99
C ALA A 44 8.61 -37.90 7.25
N SER A 45 7.69 -37.52 6.36
CA SER A 45 6.84 -38.43 5.59
C SER A 45 6.44 -37.85 4.23
N ALA A 46 5.92 -38.71 3.35
CA ALA A 46 5.34 -38.26 2.08
C ALA A 46 4.10 -37.35 2.26
N GLN A 47 3.37 -37.52 3.37
CA GLN A 47 2.23 -36.65 3.71
C GLN A 47 2.69 -35.25 4.08
N ASP A 48 3.83 -35.11 4.77
CA ASP A 48 4.42 -33.81 5.07
C ASP A 48 4.85 -33.08 3.80
N LEU A 49 5.41 -33.79 2.82
CA LEU A 49 5.75 -33.23 1.51
C LEU A 49 4.51 -32.69 0.78
N VAL A 50 3.41 -33.46 0.79
CA VAL A 50 2.14 -33.02 0.21
C VAL A 50 1.63 -31.79 0.94
N LEU A 51 1.63 -31.78 2.28
CA LEU A 51 1.16 -30.65 3.07
C LEU A 51 2.01 -29.39 2.81
N GLN A 52 3.33 -29.50 2.79
CA GLN A 52 4.25 -28.40 2.46
C GLN A 52 3.98 -27.84 1.05
N SER A 53 3.69 -28.71 0.08
CA SER A 53 3.37 -28.26 -1.28
C SER A 53 2.06 -27.45 -1.37
N MET A 54 1.09 -27.71 -0.47
CA MET A 54 -0.18 -26.95 -0.44
C MET A 54 0.00 -25.53 0.10
N PHE A 55 1.04 -25.28 0.89
CA PHE A 55 1.33 -23.96 1.46
C PHE A 55 2.38 -23.17 0.69
N THR A 56 2.95 -23.75 -0.36
CA THR A 56 3.88 -23.06 -1.25
C THR A 56 3.07 -22.21 -2.24
N PRO A 57 3.30 -20.88 -2.33
CA PRO A 57 2.65 -20.02 -3.31
C PRO A 57 2.88 -20.52 -4.74
N ARG A 58 1.82 -20.53 -5.55
CA ARG A 58 1.87 -20.94 -6.98
C ARG A 58 1.75 -19.78 -7.95
N GLY A 59 1.20 -18.67 -7.47
CA GLY A 59 1.00 -17.45 -8.23
C GLY A 59 1.12 -16.25 -7.30
N PHE A 60 1.51 -15.13 -7.90
CA PHE A 60 1.67 -13.86 -7.21
C PHE A 60 0.88 -12.78 -7.92
N GLU A 61 0.19 -11.97 -7.13
CA GLU A 61 -0.44 -10.74 -7.58
C GLU A 61 0.21 -9.58 -6.85
N HIS A 62 0.74 -8.64 -7.61
CA HIS A 62 1.56 -7.57 -7.09
C HIS A 62 0.73 -6.31 -6.95
N GLY A 63 0.61 -5.82 -5.71
CA GLY A 63 0.08 -4.51 -5.42
C GLY A 63 1.19 -3.45 -5.31
N PRO A 64 0.83 -2.22 -4.92
CA PRO A 64 1.80 -1.15 -4.73
C PRO A 64 2.74 -1.42 -3.56
N CYS A 65 3.93 -0.79 -3.65
CA CYS A 65 4.92 -0.74 -2.58
C CYS A 65 5.05 0.68 -2.04
N PHE A 66 5.18 0.78 -0.72
CA PHE A 66 5.34 2.02 0.01
C PHE A 66 6.67 2.01 0.74
N ALA A 67 7.35 3.15 0.81
CA ALA A 67 8.53 3.26 1.66
C ALA A 67 8.12 3.05 3.12
N SER A 68 8.83 2.19 3.84
CA SER A 68 8.53 1.94 5.25
C SER A 68 8.77 3.21 6.08
N THR A 69 7.81 3.53 6.93
CA THR A 69 7.90 4.64 7.88
C THR A 69 8.73 4.30 9.12
N THR A 70 8.99 3.01 9.35
CA THR A 70 9.64 2.49 10.56
C THR A 70 11.03 1.91 10.31
N VAL A 71 11.34 1.53 9.07
CA VAL A 71 12.65 0.96 8.69
C VAL A 71 13.22 1.68 7.48
N THR A 72 14.28 2.46 7.68
CA THR A 72 14.92 3.24 6.61
C THR A 72 15.35 2.36 5.44
N GLY A 73 14.92 2.74 4.24
CA GLY A 73 15.27 2.04 2.99
C GLY A 73 14.50 0.75 2.73
N ALA A 74 13.67 0.30 3.68
CA ALA A 74 12.76 -0.81 3.46
C ALA A 74 11.51 -0.37 2.69
N TYR A 75 10.89 -1.32 2.02
CA TYR A 75 9.60 -1.15 1.36
C TYR A 75 8.58 -2.14 1.91
N GLU A 76 7.33 -1.68 2.02
CA GLU A 76 6.19 -2.46 2.45
C GLU A 76 5.26 -2.60 1.24
N CYS A 77 5.12 -3.83 0.75
CA CYS A 77 4.39 -4.12 -0.49
C CYS A 77 3.15 -4.93 -0.20
N LEU A 78 2.04 -4.58 -0.86
CA LEU A 78 0.86 -5.41 -0.90
C LEU A 78 1.11 -6.57 -1.88
N VAL A 79 0.98 -7.80 -1.39
CA VAL A 79 1.21 -9.01 -2.19
C VAL A 79 0.07 -9.98 -1.98
N GLY A 80 -0.60 -10.34 -3.08
CA GLY A 80 -1.49 -11.49 -3.18
C GLY A 80 -0.68 -12.74 -3.50
N MET A 81 -0.93 -13.83 -2.76
CA MET A 81 -0.31 -15.13 -3.02
C MET A 81 -1.40 -16.17 -3.23
N GLU A 82 -1.32 -16.94 -4.31
CA GLU A 82 -2.15 -18.12 -4.51
C GLU A 82 -1.60 -19.26 -3.65
N ILE A 83 -2.25 -19.52 -2.51
CA ILE A 83 -1.87 -20.60 -1.59
C ILE A 83 -3.05 -21.57 -1.49
N GLY A 84 -2.83 -22.82 -1.91
CA GLY A 84 -3.93 -23.77 -2.09
C GLY A 84 -4.92 -23.27 -3.14
N LEU A 85 -6.22 -23.23 -2.81
CA LEU A 85 -7.28 -22.80 -3.74
C LEU A 85 -7.72 -21.34 -3.55
N LYS A 86 -6.97 -20.55 -2.77
CA LYS A 86 -7.36 -19.18 -2.42
C LYS A 86 -6.21 -18.21 -2.62
N ASN A 87 -6.53 -17.01 -3.09
CA ASN A 87 -5.62 -15.87 -3.02
C ASN A 87 -5.64 -15.28 -1.62
N ARG A 88 -4.45 -14.98 -1.10
CA ARG A 88 -4.24 -14.37 0.21
C ARG A 88 -3.38 -13.11 0.05
N TYR A 89 -4.00 -11.95 0.23
CA TYR A 89 -3.32 -10.65 0.25
C TYR A 89 -2.75 -10.37 1.63
N ARG A 90 -1.54 -9.81 1.67
CA ARG A 90 -0.85 -9.31 2.87
C ARG A 90 0.07 -8.14 2.54
N MET A 91 0.31 -7.29 3.53
CA MET A 91 1.44 -6.36 3.52
C MET A 91 2.70 -7.10 3.98
N LEU A 92 3.76 -7.05 3.18
CA LEU A 92 5.04 -7.69 3.48
C LEU A 92 6.16 -6.66 3.40
N ARG A 93 7.11 -6.71 4.34
CA ARG A 93 8.27 -5.82 4.35
C ARG A 93 9.47 -6.46 3.68
N PHE A 94 10.12 -5.69 2.81
CA PHE A 94 11.35 -6.04 2.11
C PHE A 94 12.44 -5.05 2.51
N VAL A 95 13.57 -5.58 2.98
CA VAL A 95 14.72 -4.80 3.46
C VAL A 95 15.88 -5.01 2.48
N PRO A 96 16.65 -3.97 2.13
CA PRO A 96 17.80 -4.14 1.24
C PRO A 96 18.85 -5.06 1.88
N GLN A 97 19.31 -6.05 1.11
CA GLN A 97 20.35 -6.99 1.53
C GLN A 97 21.39 -7.16 0.42
N GLY A 98 22.55 -6.51 0.60
CA GLY A 98 23.58 -6.46 -0.43
C GLY A 98 23.05 -5.79 -1.71
N MET A 99 23.10 -6.52 -2.83
CA MET A 99 22.54 -6.08 -4.12
C MET A 99 21.09 -6.52 -4.34
N GLY A 100 20.48 -7.17 -3.35
CA GLY A 100 19.12 -7.72 -3.44
C GLY A 100 18.21 -7.25 -2.31
N TRP A 101 17.12 -8.00 -2.14
CA TRP A 101 16.12 -7.76 -1.12
C TRP A 101 15.94 -9.03 -0.29
N ALA A 102 15.60 -8.85 0.98
CA ALA A 102 15.17 -9.92 1.86
C ALA A 102 13.81 -9.58 2.44
N MET A 103 12.91 -10.55 2.49
CA MET A 103 11.66 -10.41 3.22
C MET A 103 11.96 -10.39 4.71
N GLN A 104 11.38 -9.44 5.45
CA GLN A 104 11.38 -9.42 6.90
C GLN A 104 10.02 -9.89 7.41
N ARG A 105 10.02 -10.85 8.35
CA ARG A 105 8.79 -11.16 9.09
C ARG A 105 8.49 -10.01 10.04
N ALA A 106 7.48 -9.24 9.71
CA ALA A 106 6.94 -8.18 10.53
C ALA A 106 5.43 -8.13 10.32
N ASP A 107 4.70 -7.75 11.36
CA ASP A 107 3.35 -7.24 11.19
C ASP A 107 3.49 -5.84 10.58
N VAL A 108 2.90 -5.68 9.40
CA VAL A 108 2.97 -4.45 8.62
C VAL A 108 1.56 -3.90 8.51
N ASP A 109 1.39 -2.66 8.97
CA ASP A 109 0.12 -1.97 8.91
C ASP A 109 -0.31 -1.75 7.45
N ALA A 110 -1.62 -1.62 7.24
CA ALA A 110 -2.11 -1.23 5.92
C ALA A 110 -1.63 0.18 5.57
N PRO A 111 -1.35 0.45 4.28
CA PRO A 111 -0.97 1.79 3.86
C PRO A 111 -2.12 2.76 4.09
N VAL A 112 -1.79 3.97 4.55
CA VAL A 112 -2.77 5.05 4.75
C VAL A 112 -2.82 5.91 3.49
N PRO A 113 -4.00 6.15 2.89
CA PRO A 113 -4.11 7.02 1.72
C PRO A 113 -3.78 8.48 2.08
N PRO A 114 -3.17 9.26 1.17
CA PRO A 114 -2.96 10.69 1.37
C PRO A 114 -4.29 11.44 1.59
N ARG A 115 -4.31 12.42 2.49
CA ARG A 115 -5.53 13.17 2.85
C ARG A 115 -6.17 13.86 1.65
N GLU A 116 -5.34 14.42 0.78
CA GLU A 116 -5.72 15.11 -0.43
C GLU A 116 -6.42 14.14 -1.38
N ARG A 117 -5.90 12.91 -1.51
CA ARG A 117 -6.52 11.89 -2.34
C ARG A 117 -7.83 11.39 -1.74
N VAL A 118 -7.92 11.22 -0.41
CA VAL A 118 -9.18 10.90 0.27
C VAL A 118 -10.22 11.99 0.04
N ARG A 119 -9.83 13.27 0.09
CA ARG A 119 -10.73 14.39 -0.20
C ARG A 119 -11.29 14.30 -1.61
N GLU A 120 -10.43 14.08 -2.62
CA GLU A 120 -10.86 13.91 -4.01
C GLU A 120 -11.86 12.76 -4.15
N LEU A 121 -11.53 11.60 -3.60
CA LEU A 121 -12.37 10.40 -3.65
C LEU A 121 -13.72 10.60 -2.96
N LEU A 122 -13.75 11.32 -1.83
CA LEU A 122 -14.98 11.64 -1.13
C LEU A 122 -15.83 12.64 -1.92
N VAL A 123 -15.21 13.66 -2.54
CA VAL A 123 -15.92 14.59 -3.44
C VAL A 123 -16.53 13.84 -4.63
N GLU A 124 -15.77 12.95 -5.28
CA GLU A 124 -16.26 12.09 -6.38
C GLU A 124 -17.50 11.28 -5.94
N GLN A 125 -17.46 10.68 -4.74
CA GLN A 125 -18.58 9.92 -4.20
C GLN A 125 -19.81 10.81 -3.91
N LEU A 126 -19.58 12.00 -3.36
CA LEU A 126 -20.65 12.97 -3.07
C LEU A 126 -21.27 13.53 -4.36
N ASP A 127 -20.49 13.72 -5.43
CA ASP A 127 -21.00 14.13 -6.75
C ASP A 127 -21.96 13.08 -7.33
N HIS A 128 -21.61 11.80 -7.21
CA HIS A 128 -22.51 10.71 -7.59
C HIS A 128 -23.82 10.72 -6.79
N ARG A 129 -23.76 11.01 -5.48
CA ARG A 129 -24.96 11.15 -4.65
C ARG A 129 -25.79 12.37 -5.04
N ALA A 130 -25.14 13.51 -5.29
CA ALA A 130 -25.79 14.76 -5.68
C ALA A 130 -26.60 14.61 -6.99
N ALA A 131 -26.09 13.81 -7.92
CA ALA A 131 -26.77 13.50 -9.18
C ALA A 131 -28.08 12.69 -8.98
N ALA A 132 -28.23 11.99 -7.85
CA ALA A 132 -29.41 11.20 -7.51
C ALA A 132 -30.42 11.97 -6.62
N ILE A 133 -30.11 13.19 -6.18
CA ILE A 133 -31.01 14.02 -5.37
C ILE A 133 -31.90 14.83 -6.29
N ASP A 134 -33.23 14.71 -6.15
CA ASP A 134 -34.20 15.49 -6.92
C ASP A 134 -34.35 16.93 -6.41
N ASP A 135 -34.29 17.14 -5.10
CA ASP A 135 -34.42 18.46 -4.47
C ASP A 135 -33.23 19.38 -4.77
N ALA A 136 -33.51 20.52 -5.37
CA ALA A 136 -32.50 21.51 -5.73
C ALA A 136 -31.85 22.17 -4.50
N ALA A 137 -32.60 22.38 -3.40
CA ALA A 137 -32.03 22.98 -2.20
C ALA A 137 -31.01 22.03 -1.54
N ALA A 138 -31.40 20.78 -1.30
CA ALA A 138 -30.50 19.75 -0.79
C ALA A 138 -29.26 19.54 -1.68
N ARG A 139 -29.41 19.59 -3.01
CA ARG A 139 -28.27 19.49 -3.94
C ARG A 139 -27.29 20.66 -3.80
N GLU A 140 -27.78 21.88 -3.55
CA GLU A 140 -26.93 23.05 -3.37
C GLU A 140 -26.23 23.05 -2.01
N GLU A 141 -26.92 22.61 -0.94
CA GLU A 141 -26.31 22.39 0.37
C GLU A 141 -25.16 21.38 0.29
N LEU A 142 -25.36 20.27 -0.42
CA LEU A 142 -24.32 19.27 -0.64
C LEU A 142 -23.11 19.84 -1.39
N ARG A 143 -23.34 20.69 -2.40
CA ARG A 143 -22.23 21.37 -3.11
C ARG A 143 -21.47 22.35 -2.23
N ALA A 144 -22.18 23.11 -1.38
CA ALA A 144 -21.54 24.00 -0.43
C ALA A 144 -20.66 23.22 0.56
N PHE A 145 -21.16 22.09 1.07
CA PHE A 145 -20.39 21.17 1.91
C PHE A 145 -19.14 20.65 1.19
N GLN A 146 -19.26 20.20 -0.06
CA GLN A 146 -18.12 19.72 -0.87
C GLN A 146 -17.03 20.78 -1.03
N GLN A 147 -17.39 22.06 -1.17
CA GLN A 147 -16.42 23.17 -1.29
C GLN A 147 -15.63 23.37 0.02
N GLY A 148 -16.29 23.24 1.16
CA GLY A 148 -15.69 23.37 2.49
C GLY A 148 -15.01 22.10 3.04
N LEU A 149 -15.20 20.95 2.38
CA LEU A 149 -14.80 19.64 2.87
C LEU A 149 -13.30 19.54 3.19
N GLN A 150 -13.00 19.08 4.39
CA GLN A 150 -11.65 18.82 4.88
C GLN A 150 -11.57 17.41 5.47
N ILE A 151 -10.44 16.73 5.24
CA ILE A 151 -10.12 15.46 5.89
C ILE A 151 -9.35 15.76 7.17
N LEU A 152 -10.01 15.51 8.30
CA LEU A 152 -9.49 15.82 9.62
C LEU A 152 -8.60 14.69 10.16
N ALA A 153 -9.05 13.44 9.97
CA ALA A 153 -8.32 12.24 10.37
C ALA A 153 -8.57 11.08 9.41
N ILE A 154 -7.58 10.21 9.27
CA ILE A 154 -7.67 8.91 8.61
C ILE A 154 -7.01 7.93 9.57
N GLU A 155 -7.81 7.02 10.11
CA GLU A 155 -7.43 6.15 11.22
C GLU A 155 -7.86 4.72 10.92
N ASP A 156 -7.34 3.78 11.71
CA ASP A 156 -7.73 2.36 11.69
C ASP A 156 -7.75 1.75 10.29
N CYS A 157 -6.73 2.06 9.49
CA CYS A 157 -6.55 1.45 8.17
C CYS A 157 -6.13 -0.01 8.30
N GLU A 158 -6.92 -0.92 7.73
CA GLU A 158 -6.64 -2.35 7.72
C GLU A 158 -6.99 -2.99 6.36
N LEU A 159 -6.31 -4.09 6.05
CA LEU A 159 -6.73 -4.94 4.93
C LEU A 159 -8.05 -5.61 5.31
N ARG A 160 -9.15 -5.20 4.67
CA ARG A 160 -10.51 -5.61 4.98
C ARG A 160 -10.70 -7.13 4.92
N SER A 161 -10.02 -7.78 3.98
CA SER A 161 -10.04 -9.22 3.80
C SER A 161 -8.73 -9.71 3.23
N THR A 162 -8.32 -10.91 3.59
CA THR A 162 -7.20 -11.57 2.91
C THR A 162 -7.57 -12.00 1.48
N GLU A 163 -8.83 -11.95 1.07
CA GLU A 163 -9.29 -12.45 -0.23
C GLU A 163 -9.36 -11.36 -1.32
N ALA A 164 -9.21 -10.09 -0.94
CA ALA A 164 -9.18 -8.95 -1.86
C ALA A 164 -8.18 -7.88 -1.41
N ALA A 165 -7.64 -7.12 -2.36
CA ALA A 165 -6.76 -5.97 -2.12
C ALA A 165 -7.53 -4.72 -1.68
N GLU A 166 -8.41 -4.86 -0.68
CA GLU A 166 -9.28 -3.79 -0.17
C GLU A 166 -8.77 -3.27 1.17
N ILE A 167 -8.51 -1.97 1.27
CA ILE A 167 -8.13 -1.31 2.52
C ILE A 167 -9.34 -0.54 3.05
N ARG A 168 -9.77 -0.86 4.27
CA ARG A 168 -10.78 -0.10 4.98
C ARG A 168 -10.09 0.87 5.94
N CYS A 169 -10.50 2.13 5.95
CA CYS A 169 -10.05 3.12 6.92
C CYS A 169 -11.26 3.87 7.49
N ASP A 170 -11.18 4.30 8.73
CA ASP A 170 -12.14 5.24 9.31
C ASP A 170 -11.71 6.67 8.95
N VAL A 171 -12.60 7.39 8.26
CA VAL A 171 -12.31 8.75 7.77
C VAL A 171 -13.18 9.74 8.52
N THR A 172 -12.52 10.67 9.21
CA THR A 172 -13.19 11.82 9.82
C THR A 172 -13.07 13.03 8.91
N ALA A 173 -14.21 13.56 8.46
CA ALA A 173 -14.29 14.70 7.56
C ALA A 173 -15.31 15.74 8.06
N GLY A 174 -15.14 17.00 7.63
CA GLY A 174 -16.04 18.10 8.00
C GLY A 174 -15.77 19.37 7.20
N ASP A 175 -16.62 20.38 7.37
CA ASP A 175 -16.53 21.67 6.66
C ASP A 175 -16.21 22.87 7.58
N GLY A 176 -15.91 22.59 8.85
CA GLY A 176 -15.68 23.59 9.89
C GLY A 176 -16.91 23.94 10.71
N THR A 177 -18.10 23.51 10.29
CA THR A 177 -19.36 23.63 11.04
C THR A 177 -19.82 22.28 11.58
N GLU A 178 -19.72 21.24 10.75
CA GLU A 178 -20.08 19.88 11.09
C GLU A 178 -18.92 18.93 10.79
N ARG A 179 -18.92 17.78 11.49
CA ARG A 179 -17.98 16.69 11.22
C ARG A 179 -18.63 15.34 11.45
N GLY A 180 -18.23 14.36 10.66
CA GLY A 180 -18.63 12.97 10.80
C GLY A 180 -17.44 12.04 10.59
N THR A 181 -17.55 10.83 11.13
CA THR A 181 -16.60 9.74 10.92
C THR A 181 -17.34 8.60 10.25
N ASP A 182 -16.89 8.20 9.06
CA ASP A 182 -17.47 7.10 8.32
C ASP A 182 -16.37 6.18 7.77
N PRO A 183 -16.59 4.86 7.81
CA PRO A 183 -15.66 3.92 7.20
C PRO A 183 -15.69 4.02 5.67
N GLN A 184 -14.51 4.16 5.08
CA GLN A 184 -14.31 4.15 3.63
C GLN A 184 -13.47 2.94 3.23
N THR A 185 -13.81 2.31 2.11
CA THR A 185 -13.05 1.19 1.56
C THR A 185 -12.42 1.63 0.25
N TYR A 186 -11.12 1.38 0.13
CA TYR A 186 -10.30 1.77 -0.99
C TYR A 186 -9.65 0.56 -1.64
N VAL A 187 -9.41 0.68 -2.94
CA VAL A 187 -8.67 -0.27 -3.76
C VAL A 187 -7.57 0.46 -4.53
N PHE A 188 -6.71 -0.30 -5.19
CA PHE A 188 -5.71 0.24 -6.10
C PHE A 188 -6.09 -0.07 -7.55
N ASP A 189 -5.88 0.90 -8.44
CA ASP A 189 -5.95 0.63 -9.87
C ASP A 189 -4.70 -0.08 -10.39
N ALA A 190 -4.70 -0.38 -11.70
CA ALA A 190 -3.58 -1.03 -12.37
C ALA A 190 -2.28 -0.19 -12.35
N GLN A 191 -2.33 1.09 -11.97
CA GLN A 191 -1.18 1.97 -11.80
C GLN A 191 -0.79 2.13 -10.31
N GLY A 192 -1.47 1.44 -9.40
CA GLY A 192 -1.22 1.52 -7.96
C GLY A 192 -1.78 2.77 -7.29
N LYS A 193 -2.73 3.48 -7.94
CA LYS A 193 -3.37 4.66 -7.35
C LYS A 193 -4.63 4.29 -6.59
N TRP A 194 -4.86 5.01 -5.50
CA TRP A 194 -6.06 4.87 -4.67
C TRP A 194 -7.35 5.22 -5.42
N GLN A 195 -8.32 4.33 -5.30
CA GLN A 195 -9.68 4.47 -5.80
C GLN A 195 -10.69 4.07 -4.73
N ASN A 196 -11.91 4.60 -4.80
CA ASN A 196 -13.02 4.08 -4.02
C ASN A 196 -13.28 2.62 -4.45
N ALA A 197 -13.46 1.73 -3.48
CA ALA A 197 -14.00 0.41 -3.78
C ALA A 197 -15.39 0.56 -4.40
N ALA A 198 -15.77 -0.37 -5.27
CA ALA A 198 -17.13 -0.39 -5.80
C ALA A 198 -18.12 -0.42 -4.63
N ALA A 199 -19.21 0.34 -4.74
CA ALA A 199 -20.26 0.30 -3.73
C ALA A 199 -20.74 -1.15 -3.61
N GLU A 200 -20.58 -1.74 -2.42
CA GLU A 200 -21.26 -2.99 -2.15
C GLU A 200 -22.76 -2.71 -2.23
N ASP A 201 -23.43 -3.34 -3.20
CA ASP A 201 -24.87 -3.50 -3.15
C ASP A 201 -25.19 -4.16 -1.80
N ARG A 202 -25.58 -3.33 -0.83
CA ARG A 202 -26.19 -3.78 0.42
C ARG A 202 -27.50 -4.47 0.03
N ARG A 203 -27.42 -5.76 -0.25
CA ARG A 203 -28.56 -6.67 -0.32
C ARG A 203 -29.00 -7.07 1.08
#